data_AF-A0A3D0XXQ2-F1
#
_entry.id   AF-A0A3D0XXQ2-F1
#
_cell.length_a   1.000
_cell.length_b   1.000
_cell.length_c   1.000
_cell.angle_alpha   90.00
_cell.angle_beta   90.00
_cell.angle_gamma   90.00
#
_symmetry.space_group_name_H-M   'P 1'
#
loop_
_entity.id
_entity.type
_entity.pdbx_description
1 polymer ?
#
loop_
_entity_poly.entity_id
_entity_poly.type
_entity_poly.pdbx_seq_one_letter_code
_entity_poly.pdbx_strand_id
1 'polypeptide(L)'
;MDLSNINTIREVLLRHGFSFNKKLGQNFLINPTVCPRMANACGAAPGVGVLEIGPGIGVLTAELASRAEKVCAVELDNRLLPVLEETLSPYRNVHVI
;
A
#
# COMPACT_ATOMS: atom_id res chain seq x y z
N MET A 1 2.47 -8.62 -7.74
CA MET A 1 1.81 -7.65 -8.63
C MET A 1 2.70 -6.42 -8.71
N ASP A 2 2.92 -5.84 -9.90
CA ASP A 2 3.70 -4.59 -10.00
C ASP A 2 2.81 -3.38 -9.73
N LEU A 3 2.81 -2.92 -8.48
CA LEU A 3 2.03 -1.78 -7.99
C LEU A 3 2.65 -0.43 -8.33
N SER A 4 3.75 -0.39 -9.09
CA SER A 4 4.33 0.85 -9.62
C SER A 4 3.91 1.12 -11.07
N ASN A 5 3.29 0.14 -11.74
CA ASN A 5 2.79 0.31 -13.10
C ASN A 5 1.36 0.86 -13.10
N ILE A 6 1.16 2.00 -13.77
CA ILE A 6 -0.14 2.68 -13.83
C ILE A 6 -1.25 1.83 -14.45
N ASN A 7 -0.93 0.93 -15.39
CA ASN A 7 -1.93 0.06 -16.00
C ASN A 7 -2.41 -1.00 -15.00
N THR A 8 -1.48 -1.64 -14.28
CA THR A 8 -1.80 -2.58 -13.19
C THR A 8 -2.70 -1.93 -12.15
N ILE A 9 -2.35 -0.70 -11.71
CA ILE A 9 -3.15 0.04 -10.73
C ILE A 9 -4.56 0.27 -11.26
N ARG A 10 -4.70 0.74 -12.50
CA ARG A 10 -6.02 0.98 -13.10
C ARG A 10 -6.85 -0.30 -13.19
N GLU A 11 -6.26 -1.42 -13.60
CA GLU A 11 -6.94 -2.71 -13.69
C GLU A 11 -7.43 -3.21 -12.33
N VAL A 12 -6.63 -3.07 -11.27
CA VAL A 12 -7.04 -3.39 -9.90
C VAL A 12 -8.21 -2.50 -9.47
N LEU A 13 -8.07 -1.17 -9.60
CA LEU A 13 -9.11 -0.23 -9.20
C LEU A 13 -10.43 -0.48 -9.95
N LEU A 14 -10.36 -0.79 -11.25
CA LEU A 14 -11.53 -1.11 -12.07
C LEU A 14 -12.22 -2.40 -11.62
N ARG A 15 -11.46 -3.46 -11.32
CA ARG A 15 -12.02 -4.74 -10.84
C ARG A 15 -12.78 -4.59 -9.51
N HIS A 16 -12.33 -3.68 -8.65
CA HIS A 16 -12.99 -3.35 -7.39
C HIS A 16 -14.03 -2.23 -7.51
N GLY A 17 -14.30 -1.71 -8.71
CA GLY A 17 -15.24 -0.60 -8.93
C GLY A 17 -14.87 0.67 -8.16
N PHE A 18 -13.58 0.88 -7.89
CA PHE A 18 -13.11 1.97 -7.04
C PHE A 18 -13.13 3.31 -7.78
N SER A 19 -13.55 4.35 -7.05
CA SER A 19 -13.51 5.74 -7.52
C SER A 19 -12.86 6.63 -6.47
N PHE A 20 -11.95 7.49 -6.90
CA PHE A 20 -11.24 8.45 -6.04
C PHE A 20 -12.20 9.43 -5.34
N ASN A 21 -11.93 9.68 -4.06
CA ASN A 21 -12.61 10.70 -3.27
C ASN A 21 -11.67 11.88 -3.00
N LYS A 22 -11.88 12.99 -3.71
CA LYS A 22 -11.08 14.21 -3.55
C LYS A 22 -11.12 14.79 -2.13
N LYS A 23 -12.21 14.56 -1.37
CA LYS A 23 -12.33 15.06 0.01
C LYS A 23 -11.38 14.35 0.98
N LEU A 24 -10.95 13.13 0.63
CA LEU A 24 -9.97 12.34 1.40
C LEU A 24 -8.52 12.59 0.96
N GLY A 25 -8.28 13.49 0.01
CA GLY A 25 -6.92 13.81 -0.46
C GLY A 25 -6.20 12.66 -1.17
N GLN A 26 -6.93 11.67 -1.69
CA GLN A 26 -6.37 10.48 -2.30
C GLN A 26 -5.51 10.79 -3.53
N ASN A 27 -4.20 10.60 -3.40
CA ASN A 27 -3.21 10.64 -4.47
C ASN A 27 -2.31 9.41 -4.33
N PHE A 28 -2.29 8.54 -5.33
CA PHE A 28 -1.52 7.30 -5.25
C PHE A 28 -0.14 7.44 -5.90
N LEU A 29 0.87 6.91 -5.22
CA LEU A 29 2.24 6.87 -5.70
C LEU A 29 2.37 5.85 -6.85
N ILE A 30 2.91 6.29 -7.98
CA ILE A 30 3.12 5.45 -9.18
C ILE A 30 4.58 5.42 -9.64
N ASN A 31 5.48 6.10 -8.94
CA ASN A 31 6.88 6.13 -9.32
C ASN A 31 7.60 4.92 -8.69
N PRO A 32 8.19 4.02 -9.48
CA PRO A 32 8.81 2.79 -8.97
C PRO A 32 10.00 3.03 -8.05
N THR A 33 10.58 4.23 -8.05
CA THR A 33 11.77 4.54 -7.25
C THR A 33 11.45 5.19 -5.91
N VAL A 34 10.25 5.74 -5.74
CA VAL A 34 9.92 6.55 -4.55
C VAL A 34 9.62 5.68 -3.34
N CYS A 35 8.69 4.71 -3.45
CA CYS A 35 8.31 3.84 -2.33
C CYS A 35 9.50 3.02 -1.78
N PRO A 36 10.37 2.40 -2.60
CA PRO A 36 11.55 1.70 -2.08
C PRO A 36 12.51 2.62 -1.31
N ARG A 37 12.68 3.87 -1.77
CA ARG A 37 13.51 4.87 -1.09
C ARG A 37 12.89 5.32 0.23
N MET A 38 11.57 5.51 0.26
CA MET A 38 10.85 5.85 1.49
C MET A 38 10.95 4.73 2.54
N ALA A 39 10.74 3.48 2.13
CA ALA A 39 10.84 2.32 3.01
C ALA A 39 12.25 2.14 3.59
N ASN A 40 13.29 2.41 2.78
CA ASN A 40 14.67 2.45 3.29
C ASN A 40 14.89 3.61 4.27
N ALA A 41 14.44 4.82 3.91
CA ALA A 41 14.66 6.01 4.72
C ALA A 41 13.93 5.97 6.08
N CYS A 42 12.81 5.25 6.18
CA CYS A 42 12.11 5.05 7.45
C CYS A 42 12.73 3.95 8.34
N GLY A 43 13.78 3.26 7.86
CA GLY A 43 14.48 2.23 8.63
C GLY A 43 13.74 0.88 8.69
N ALA A 44 12.86 0.59 7.73
CA ALA A 44 12.23 -0.73 7.64
C ALA A 44 13.30 -1.83 7.49
N ALA A 45 13.31 -2.76 8.44
CA ALA A 45 14.29 -3.84 8.53
C ALA A 45 13.72 -5.02 9.34
N PRO A 46 14.35 -6.21 9.27
CA PRO A 46 14.00 -7.32 10.16
C PRO A 46 14.03 -6.89 11.64
N GLY A 47 13.07 -7.35 12.43
CA GLY A 47 12.88 -6.90 13.82
C GLY A 47 12.21 -5.53 14.01
N VAL A 48 11.94 -4.77 12.94
CA VAL A 48 11.27 -3.46 13.01
C VAL A 48 9.78 -3.59 12.70
N GLY A 49 8.93 -3.03 13.58
CA GLY A 49 7.51 -2.83 13.31
C GLY A 49 7.24 -1.47 12.69
N VAL A 50 6.37 -1.41 11.68
CA VAL A 50 6.01 -0.17 10.98
C VAL A 50 4.52 0.12 11.14
N LEU A 51 4.19 1.39 11.42
CA LEU A 51 2.84 1.93 11.33
C LEU A 51 2.74 2.83 10.09
N GLU A 52 1.84 2.51 9.18
CA GLU A 52 1.52 3.30 7.99
C GLU A 52 0.13 3.93 8.14
N ILE A 53 0.01 5.19 7.75
CA ILE A 53 -1.26 5.93 7.75
C ILE A 53 -1.65 6.23 6.30
N GLY A 54 -2.82 5.76 5.88
CA GLY A 54 -3.31 5.92 4.51
C GLY A 54 -2.52 5.08 3.49
N PRO A 55 -2.59 3.74 3.57
CA PRO A 55 -1.89 2.85 2.62
C PRO A 55 -2.37 3.01 1.18
N GLY A 56 -3.58 3.55 0.95
CA GLY A 56 -4.14 3.72 -0.37
C GLY A 56 -4.35 2.36 -1.04
N ILE A 57 -3.64 2.11 -2.14
CA ILE A 57 -3.66 0.82 -2.84
C ILE A 57 -2.56 -0.15 -2.38
N GLY A 58 -1.72 0.26 -1.43
CA GLY A 58 -0.70 -0.61 -0.82
C GLY A 58 0.70 -0.55 -1.46
N VAL A 59 1.01 0.46 -2.28
CA VAL A 59 2.33 0.53 -2.97
C VAL A 59 3.48 0.67 -1.97
N LEU A 60 3.35 1.59 -1.01
CA LEU A 60 4.34 1.75 0.04
C LEU A 60 4.26 0.60 1.04
N THR A 61 3.06 0.16 1.40
CA THR A 61 2.83 -1.00 2.28
C THR A 61 3.55 -2.24 1.81
N ALA A 62 3.54 -2.54 0.51
CA ALA A 62 4.25 -3.67 -0.09
C ALA A 62 5.77 -3.55 0.08
N GLU A 63 6.33 -2.36 -0.16
CA GLU A 63 7.76 -2.09 0.06
C GLU A 63 8.15 -2.22 1.53
N LEU A 64 7.32 -1.70 2.44
CA LEU A 64 7.52 -1.82 3.88
C LEU A 64 7.46 -3.29 4.32
N ALA A 65 6.44 -4.03 3.86
CA ALA A 65 6.22 -5.43 4.22
C ALA A 65 7.33 -6.35 3.73
N SER A 66 7.97 -6.01 2.61
CA SER A 66 9.12 -6.75 2.09
C SER A 66 10.40 -6.62 2.93
N ARG A 67 10.45 -5.66 3.85
CA ARG A 67 11.66 -5.29 4.62
C ARG A 67 11.46 -5.40 6.13
N ALA A 68 10.31 -4.96 6.63
CA ALA A 68 9.97 -4.89 8.05
C ALA A 68 9.56 -6.25 8.61
N GLU A 69 9.69 -6.42 9.93
CA GLU A 69 9.15 -7.59 10.64
C GLU A 69 7.63 -7.64 10.50
N LYS A 70 6.97 -6.49 10.70
CA LYS A 70 5.51 -6.37 10.68
C LYS A 70 5.10 -4.97 10.25
N VAL A 71 4.00 -4.89 9.49
CA VAL A 71 3.39 -3.62 9.09
C VAL A 71 1.95 -3.57 9.58
N CYS A 72 1.57 -2.49 10.23
CA CYS A 72 0.20 -2.13 10.52
C CYS A 72 -0.18 -0.92 9.67
N ALA A 73 -1.20 -1.03 8.84
CA ALA A 73 -1.67 0.07 7.99
C ALA A 73 -3.07 0.50 8.45
N VAL A 74 -3.26 1.81 8.64
CA VAL A 74 -4.55 2.40 9.05
C VAL A 74 -5.18 3.07 7.84
N GLU A 75 -6.34 2.61 7.40
CA GLU A 75 -7.07 3.16 6.26
C GLU A 75 -8.45 3.68 6.68
N LEU A 76 -8.75 4.93 6.33
CA LEU A 76 -10.02 5.57 6.67
C LEU A 76 -11.11 5.21 5.66
N ASP A 77 -10.75 4.96 4.41
CA ASP A 77 -11.68 4.61 3.35
C ASP A 77 -11.87 3.09 3.26
N ASN A 78 -12.88 2.56 3.94
CA ASN A 78 -13.20 1.13 3.93
C ASN A 78 -13.38 0.52 2.53
N ARG A 79 -13.63 1.34 1.49
CA ARG A 79 -13.73 0.90 0.10
C ARG A 79 -12.38 0.42 -0.48
N LEU A 80 -11.27 0.78 0.16
CA LEU A 80 -9.93 0.30 -0.20
C LEU A 80 -9.59 -1.05 0.44
N LEU A 81 -10.36 -1.53 1.42
CA LEU A 81 -10.04 -2.81 2.08
C LEU A 81 -10.01 -4.00 1.10
N PRO A 82 -10.98 -4.16 0.17
CA PRO A 82 -10.90 -5.24 -0.84
C PRO A 82 -9.72 -5.08 -1.80
N VAL A 83 -9.36 -3.83 -2.12
CA VAL A 83 -8.20 -3.52 -2.96
C VAL A 83 -6.91 -3.94 -2.24
N LEU A 84 -6.76 -3.55 -0.97
CA LEU A 84 -5.61 -3.87 -0.13
C LEU A 84 -5.49 -5.37 0.13
N GLU A 85 -6.61 -6.07 0.33
CA GLU A 85 -6.63 -7.52 0.47
C GLU A 85 -6.06 -8.21 -0.77
N GLU A 86 -6.42 -7.74 -1.98
CA GLU A 86 -5.84 -8.26 -3.22
C GLU A 86 -4.35 -7.88 -3.36
N THR A 87 -4.04 -6.59 -3.28
CA THR A 87 -2.68 -6.08 -3.60
C THR A 87 -1.64 -6.54 -2.59
N LEU A 88 -2.05 -6.79 -1.34
CA LEU A 88 -1.18 -7.21 -0.26
C LEU A 88 -1.29 -8.71 0.07
N SER A 89 -2.10 -9.47 -0.66
CA SER A 89 -2.22 -10.93 -0.51
C SER A 89 -0.91 -11.72 -0.47
N PRO A 90 0.21 -11.30 -1.10
CA PRO A 90 1.49 -12.01 -0.96
C PRO A 90 2.15 -11.85 0.43
N TYR A 91 1.76 -10.84 1.20
CA TYR A 91 2.42 -10.46 2.45
C TYR A 91 1.63 -10.94 3.66
N ARG A 92 2.21 -11.84 4.45
CA ARG A 92 1.57 -12.40 5.66
C ARG A 92 1.81 -11.57 6.92
N ASN A 93 2.70 -10.59 6.83
CA ASN A 93 3.13 -9.73 7.95
C ASN A 93 2.46 -8.35 7.93
N VAL A 94 1.38 -8.19 7.16
CA VAL A 94 0.60 -6.96 7.10
C VAL A 94 -0.72 -7.13 7.84
N HIS A 95 -1.09 -6.13 8.63
CA HIS A 95 -2.40 -5.98 9.23
C HIS A 95 -3.00 -4.64 8.83
N VAL A 96 -4.21 -4.65 8.26
CA VAL A 96 -4.93 -3.43 7.88
C VAL A 96 -6.05 -3.20 8.90
N ILE A 97 -6.13 -1.97 9.40
CA ILE A 97 -7.15 -1.47 10.34
C ILE A 97 -8.01 -0.43 9.63
#